data_AF-A0A1J9QFE5-F1
#
_entry.id   AF-A0A1J9QFE5-F1
#
_cell.length_a   1.000
_cell.length_b   1.000
_cell.length_c   1.000
_cell.angle_alpha   90.00
_cell.angle_beta   90.00
_cell.angle_gamma   90.00
#
_symmetry.space_group_name_H-M   'P 1'
#
loop_
_entity.id
_entity.type
_entity.pdbx_description
1 polymer ?
#
loop_
_entity_poly.entity_id
_entity_poly.type
_entity_poly.pdbx_seq_one_letter_code
_entity_poly.pdbx_strand_id
1 'polypeptide(L)'
;MAAITRRVTDSSAIAASRIAAVASMKREVEHFTNIKKLLEKAQDQFCELICDDDEVGVAYQTLEEAQDLVLNGKETKESHIDEEEDVLLQFFAADDVSRTIKVEIYACVSRLRADRRKCEDECQHIDSHGYSGNQNDEDSGCNFSNKNENKDN
;
A
#
# COMPACT_ATOMS: atom_id res chain seq x y z
N MET A 1 5.98 -55.60 14.10
CA MET A 1 5.48 -54.78 12.97
C MET A 1 5.14 -53.41 13.52
N ALA A 2 5.91 -52.38 13.17
CA ALA A 2 5.57 -50.99 13.52
C ALA A 2 4.67 -50.43 12.42
N ALA A 3 3.42 -50.10 12.77
CA ALA A 3 2.52 -49.41 11.86
C ALA A 3 2.99 -47.96 11.70
N ILE A 4 3.49 -47.61 10.52
CA ILE A 4 3.79 -46.23 10.16
C ILE A 4 2.45 -45.53 9.92
N THR A 5 1.96 -44.81 10.91
CA THR A 5 0.81 -43.91 10.76
C THR A 5 1.23 -42.69 9.94
N ARG A 6 0.98 -42.74 8.64
CA ARG A 6 1.05 -41.56 7.77
C ARG A 6 0.04 -40.54 8.29
N ARG A 7 0.52 -39.43 8.88
CA ARG A 7 -0.34 -38.28 9.21
C ARG A 7 -0.91 -37.77 7.89
N VAL A 8 -2.18 -38.05 7.64
CA VAL A 8 -2.95 -37.38 6.60
C VAL A 8 -3.21 -35.99 7.18
N THR A 9 -2.51 -34.98 6.66
CA THR A 9 -2.78 -33.60 7.01
C THR A 9 -4.17 -33.27 6.46
N ASP A 10 -5.08 -32.84 7.33
CA ASP A 10 -6.45 -32.52 6.94
C ASP A 10 -6.46 -31.29 6.00
N SER A 11 -6.78 -31.51 4.73
CA SER A 11 -6.87 -30.47 3.70
C SER A 11 -7.81 -29.33 4.10
N SER A 12 -8.87 -29.63 4.86
CA SER A 12 -9.78 -28.61 5.40
C SER A 12 -9.08 -27.72 6.43
N ALA A 13 -8.27 -28.31 7.32
CA ALA A 13 -7.52 -27.57 8.32
C ALA A 13 -6.42 -26.69 7.68
N ILE A 14 -5.76 -27.19 6.62
CA ILE A 14 -4.78 -26.39 5.87
C ILE A 14 -5.47 -25.20 5.21
N ALA A 15 -6.58 -25.44 4.50
CA ALA A 15 -7.33 -24.38 3.85
C ALA A 15 -7.82 -23.32 4.86
N ALA A 16 -8.33 -23.73 6.02
CA ALA A 16 -8.69 -22.81 7.10
C ALA A 16 -7.50 -21.96 7.57
N SER A 17 -6.33 -22.59 7.73
CA SER A 17 -5.09 -21.88 8.08
C SER A 17 -4.68 -20.87 7.01
N ARG A 18 -4.84 -21.19 5.73
CA ARG A 18 -4.56 -20.27 4.62
C ARG A 18 -5.52 -19.08 4.61
N ILE A 19 -6.81 -19.31 4.85
CA ILE A 19 -7.80 -18.22 5.01
C ILE A 19 -7.40 -17.27 6.13
N ALA A 20 -6.95 -17.80 7.27
CA ALA A 20 -6.48 -16.99 8.38
C ALA A 20 -5.20 -16.19 8.01
N ALA A 21 -4.29 -16.79 7.25
CA ALA A 21 -3.09 -16.12 6.76
C ALA A 21 -3.44 -14.93 5.84
N VAL A 22 -4.35 -15.12 4.88
CA VAL A 22 -4.87 -14.03 4.02
C VAL A 22 -5.45 -12.91 4.86
N ALA A 23 -6.27 -13.23 5.87
CA ALA A 23 -6.85 -12.21 6.74
C ALA A 23 -5.79 -11.43 7.54
N SER A 24 -4.69 -12.07 7.93
CA SER A 24 -3.55 -11.39 8.58
C SER A 24 -2.82 -10.47 7.61
N MET A 25 -2.49 -10.97 6.41
CA MET A 25 -1.77 -10.19 5.41
C MET A 25 -2.56 -8.95 4.97
N LYS A 26 -3.89 -9.05 4.88
CA LYS A 26 -4.74 -7.87 4.62
C LYS A 26 -4.61 -6.79 5.69
N ARG A 27 -4.56 -7.16 6.98
CA ARG A 27 -4.32 -6.18 8.05
C ARG A 27 -2.93 -5.57 7.95
N GLU A 28 -1.94 -6.35 7.56
CA GLU A 28 -0.58 -5.83 7.33
C GLU A 28 -0.55 -4.80 6.18
N VAL A 29 -1.28 -5.05 5.09
CA VAL A 29 -1.45 -4.08 3.98
C VAL A 29 -2.13 -2.79 4.46
N GLU A 30 -3.16 -2.89 5.31
CA GLU A 30 -3.78 -1.72 5.95
C GLU A 30 -2.79 -0.98 6.85
N HIS A 31 -1.96 -1.69 7.61
CA HIS A 31 -0.92 -1.09 8.43
C HIS A 31 0.12 -0.35 7.59
N PHE A 32 0.60 -0.93 6.49
CA PHE A 32 1.51 -0.24 5.58
C PHE A 32 0.89 1.04 5.02
N THR A 33 -0.38 1.00 4.63
CA THR A 33 -1.11 2.19 4.16
C THR A 33 -1.16 3.30 5.23
N ASN A 34 -1.39 2.94 6.50
CA ASN A 34 -1.41 3.90 7.59
C ASN A 34 -0.01 4.44 7.94
N ILE A 35 1.02 3.58 7.91
CA ILE A 35 2.41 4.00 8.14
C ILE A 35 2.83 4.99 7.05
N LYS A 36 2.54 4.70 5.77
CA LYS A 36 2.84 5.61 4.66
C LYS A 36 2.26 7.00 4.89
N LYS A 37 0.98 7.09 5.26
CA LYS A 37 0.32 8.37 5.58
C LYS A 37 0.98 9.13 6.72
N LEU A 38 1.49 8.43 7.73
CA LEU A 38 2.21 9.06 8.84
C LEU A 38 3.58 9.58 8.38
N LEU A 39 4.27 8.84 7.51
CA LEU A 39 5.55 9.26 6.93
C LEU A 39 5.37 10.47 6.00
N GLU A 40 4.36 10.47 5.13
CA GLU A 40 3.99 11.61 4.27
C GLU A 40 3.74 12.86 5.13
N LYS A 41 2.90 12.72 6.17
CA LYS A 41 2.61 13.83 7.09
C LYS A 41 3.86 14.34 7.81
N ALA A 42 4.78 13.46 8.20
CA ALA A 42 6.04 13.86 8.81
C ALA A 42 6.92 14.59 7.80
N GLN A 43 6.99 14.09 6.55
CA GLN A 43 7.77 14.68 5.48
C GLN A 43 7.25 16.07 5.08
N ASP A 44 5.93 16.26 5.02
CA ASP A 44 5.29 17.57 4.79
C ASP A 44 5.73 18.63 5.80
N GLN A 45 5.90 18.24 7.08
CA GLN A 45 6.37 19.15 8.14
C GLN A 45 7.82 19.59 7.94
N PHE A 46 8.65 18.74 7.33
CA PHE A 46 10.03 19.11 7.01
C PHE A 46 10.12 19.93 5.71
N CYS A 47 9.20 19.73 4.77
CA CYS A 47 9.18 20.43 3.48
C CYS A 47 9.17 21.97 3.65
N GLU A 48 8.38 22.48 4.60
CA GLU A 48 8.31 23.92 4.92
C GLU A 48 9.59 24.47 5.58
N LEU A 49 10.47 23.58 6.06
CA LEU A 49 11.70 23.91 6.78
C LEU A 49 12.96 23.67 5.93
N ILE A 50 12.82 23.19 4.69
CA ILE A 50 13.95 23.04 3.76
C ILE A 50 14.41 24.45 3.33
N CYS A 51 15.36 25.01 4.07
CA CYS A 51 16.09 26.22 3.71
C CYS A 51 17.55 25.99 4.10
N ASP A 52 18.44 25.79 3.12
CA ASP A 52 19.91 25.67 3.18
C ASP A 52 20.53 24.79 4.30
N ASP A 53 19.72 24.13 5.14
CA ASP A 53 20.15 23.30 6.27
C ASP A 53 20.22 21.83 5.85
N ASP A 54 21.45 21.30 5.89
CA ASP A 54 21.80 19.97 5.39
C ASP A 54 21.11 18.86 6.21
N GLU A 55 20.91 19.07 7.53
CA GLU A 55 20.30 18.07 8.41
C GLU A 55 18.81 17.84 8.10
N VAL A 56 18.08 18.91 7.75
CA VAL A 56 16.65 18.83 7.38
C VAL A 56 16.50 18.15 6.02
N GLY A 57 17.40 18.42 5.08
CA GLY A 57 17.45 17.72 3.78
C GLY A 57 17.67 16.21 3.95
N VAL A 58 18.62 15.81 4.80
CA VAL A 58 18.89 14.39 5.09
C VAL A 58 17.68 13.71 5.74
N ALA A 59 17.01 14.37 6.69
CA ALA A 59 15.80 13.83 7.32
C ALA A 59 14.66 13.67 6.32
N TYR A 60 14.46 14.63 5.42
CA TYR A 60 13.46 14.56 4.35
C TYR A 60 13.70 13.37 3.42
N GLN A 61 14.95 13.18 2.98
CA GLN A 61 15.31 12.08 2.10
C GLN A 61 15.18 10.71 2.79
N THR A 62 15.54 10.62 4.08
CA THR A 62 15.35 9.40 4.88
C THR A 62 13.86 9.02 4.99
N LEU A 63 12.96 10.00 5.10
CA LEU A 63 11.52 9.76 5.11
C LEU A 63 10.99 9.30 3.76
N GLU A 64 11.54 9.81 2.65
CA GLU A 64 11.24 9.33 1.31
C GLU A 64 11.65 7.85 1.14
N GLU A 65 12.88 7.51 1.52
CA GLU A 65 13.36 6.12 1.50
C GLU A 65 12.49 5.20 2.39
N ALA A 66 12.05 5.68 3.55
CA ALA A 66 11.16 4.92 4.42
C ALA A 66 9.79 4.69 3.78
N GLN A 67 9.26 5.65 3.02
CA GLN A 67 8.01 5.49 2.28
C GLN A 67 8.14 4.45 1.17
N ASP A 68 9.26 4.45 0.45
CA ASP A 68 9.54 3.46 -0.59
C ASP A 68 9.64 2.04 -0.01
N LEU A 69 10.29 1.88 1.15
CA LEU A 69 10.34 0.60 1.85
C LEU A 69 8.95 0.12 2.27
N VAL A 70 8.09 1.02 2.73
CA VAL A 70 6.71 0.72 3.09
C VAL A 70 5.89 0.31 1.86
N LEU A 71 6.07 1.00 0.72
CA LEU A 71 5.43 0.66 -0.54
C LEU A 71 5.86 -0.73 -1.04
N ASN A 72 7.15 -1.00 -1.07
CA ASN A 72 7.69 -2.31 -1.47
C ASN A 72 7.19 -3.43 -0.56
N GLY A 73 7.13 -3.19 0.75
CA GLY A 73 6.58 -4.13 1.74
C GLY A 73 5.09 -4.40 1.52
N LYS A 74 4.33 -3.35 1.19
CA LYS A 74 2.91 -3.46 0.84
C LYS A 74 2.70 -4.29 -0.44
N GLU A 75 3.41 -3.95 -1.52
CA GLU A 75 3.32 -4.64 -2.81
C GLU A 75 3.67 -6.13 -2.67
N THR A 76 4.72 -6.44 -1.91
CA THR A 76 5.10 -7.83 -1.61
C THR A 76 3.96 -8.59 -0.92
N LYS A 77 3.26 -7.95 0.04
CA LYS A 77 2.14 -8.58 0.72
C LYS A 77 0.92 -8.74 -0.17
N GLU A 78 0.63 -7.77 -1.02
CA GLU A 78 -0.44 -7.86 -2.02
C GLU A 78 -0.16 -9.00 -3.00
N SER A 79 1.08 -9.14 -3.48
CA SER A 79 1.49 -10.28 -4.33
C SER A 79 1.29 -11.62 -3.63
N HIS A 80 1.67 -11.76 -2.35
CA HIS A 80 1.43 -13.00 -1.61
C HIS A 80 -0.06 -13.29 -1.38
N ILE A 81 -0.90 -12.25 -1.26
CA ILE A 81 -2.36 -12.43 -1.17
C ILE A 81 -2.89 -12.99 -2.50
N ASP A 82 -2.38 -12.52 -3.64
CA ASP A 82 -2.76 -13.03 -4.96
C ASP A 82 -2.35 -14.50 -5.14
N GLU A 83 -1.13 -14.87 -4.71
CA GLU A 83 -0.68 -16.26 -4.68
C GLU A 83 -1.57 -17.15 -3.79
N GLU A 84 -1.97 -16.65 -2.61
CA GLU A 84 -2.89 -17.37 -1.74
C GLU A 84 -4.31 -17.46 -2.32
N GLU A 85 -4.77 -16.51 -3.14
CA GLU A 85 -6.03 -16.62 -3.88
C GLU A 85 -6.01 -17.88 -4.76
N ASP A 86 -4.94 -18.09 -5.51
CA ASP A 86 -4.77 -19.25 -6.40
C ASP A 86 -4.70 -20.56 -5.62
N VAL A 87 -3.98 -20.58 -4.49
CA VAL A 87 -3.91 -21.75 -3.60
C VAL A 87 -5.29 -22.07 -3.02
N LEU A 88 -6.05 -21.06 -2.58
CA LEU A 88 -7.40 -21.24 -2.06
C LEU A 88 -8.34 -21.79 -3.14
N LEU A 89 -8.22 -21.36 -4.39
CA LEU A 89 -9.00 -21.92 -5.51
C LEU A 89 -8.69 -23.40 -5.76
N GLN A 90 -7.44 -23.84 -5.57
CA GLN A 90 -7.09 -25.26 -5.64
C GLN A 90 -7.77 -26.06 -4.52
N PHE A 91 -7.78 -25.54 -3.29
CA PHE A 91 -8.53 -26.16 -2.18
C PHE A 91 -10.05 -26.17 -2.44
N PHE A 92 -10.59 -25.16 -3.10
CA PHE A 92 -12.01 -25.12 -3.46
C PHE A 92 -12.38 -26.27 -4.43
N ALA A 93 -11.52 -26.55 -5.39
CA ALA A 93 -11.70 -27.62 -6.36
C ALA A 93 -11.50 -29.03 -5.77
N ALA A 94 -10.70 -29.17 -4.71
CA ALA A 94 -10.35 -30.46 -4.12
C ALA A 94 -11.56 -31.18 -3.47
N ASP A 95 -11.68 -32.49 -3.68
CA ASP A 95 -12.81 -33.30 -3.19
C ASP A 95 -12.75 -33.58 -1.68
N ASP A 96 -11.56 -33.54 -1.10
CA ASP A 96 -11.27 -33.84 0.31
C ASP A 96 -11.41 -32.62 1.25
N VAL A 97 -11.82 -31.47 0.71
CA VAL A 97 -12.13 -30.27 1.49
C VAL A 97 -13.62 -30.25 1.84
N SER A 98 -13.92 -30.08 3.13
CA SER A 98 -15.28 -30.04 3.62
C SER A 98 -16.10 -28.90 3.00
N ARG A 99 -17.41 -29.14 2.82
CA ARG A 99 -18.33 -28.14 2.27
C ARG A 99 -18.30 -26.81 3.02
N THR A 100 -18.17 -26.85 4.35
CA THR A 100 -18.08 -25.66 5.19
C THR A 100 -16.85 -24.82 4.82
N ILE A 101 -15.68 -25.46 4.73
CA ILE A 101 -14.46 -24.74 4.34
C ILE A 101 -14.53 -24.24 2.90
N LYS A 102 -15.15 -24.97 1.96
CA LYS A 102 -15.37 -24.45 0.60
C LYS A 102 -16.19 -23.15 0.58
N VAL A 103 -17.20 -23.03 1.45
CA VAL A 103 -17.97 -21.78 1.59
C VAL A 103 -17.09 -20.64 2.11
N GLU A 104 -16.24 -20.92 3.10
CA GLU A 104 -15.32 -19.92 3.64
C GLU A 104 -14.26 -19.49 2.62
N ILE A 105 -13.72 -20.43 1.84
CA ILE A 105 -12.83 -20.14 0.71
C ILE A 105 -13.52 -19.19 -0.27
N TYR A 106 -14.73 -19.54 -0.71
CA TYR A 106 -15.49 -18.71 -1.65
C TYR A 106 -15.72 -17.29 -1.10
N ALA A 107 -16.08 -17.18 0.18
CA ALA A 107 -16.27 -15.88 0.83
C ALA A 107 -14.95 -15.10 0.97
N CYS A 108 -13.82 -15.77 1.19
CA CYS A 108 -12.50 -15.15 1.20
C CYS A 108 -12.14 -14.58 -0.18
N VAL A 109 -12.16 -15.41 -1.22
CA VAL A 109 -11.83 -15.03 -2.60
C VAL A 109 -12.76 -13.93 -3.11
N SER A 110 -14.06 -14.03 -2.83
CA SER A 110 -15.02 -12.99 -3.24
C SER A 110 -14.71 -11.63 -2.62
N ARG A 111 -14.26 -11.60 -1.36
CA ARG A 111 -13.84 -10.36 -0.70
C ARG A 111 -12.57 -9.80 -1.34
N LEU A 112 -11.56 -10.63 -1.60
CA LEU A 112 -10.33 -10.21 -2.27
C LEU A 112 -10.62 -9.53 -3.62
N ARG A 113 -11.48 -10.14 -4.44
CA ARG A 113 -11.87 -9.58 -5.74
C ARG A 113 -12.67 -8.29 -5.62
N ALA A 114 -13.54 -8.19 -4.61
CA ALA A 114 -14.28 -6.96 -4.36
C ALA A 114 -13.33 -5.82 -3.96
N ASP A 115 -12.34 -6.10 -3.11
CA ASP A 115 -11.34 -5.12 -2.70
C ASP A 115 -10.49 -4.67 -3.89
N ARG A 116 -10.05 -5.61 -4.75
CA ARG A 116 -9.28 -5.27 -5.97
C ARG A 116 -10.05 -4.36 -6.91
N ARG A 117 -11.34 -4.64 -7.15
CA ARG A 117 -12.22 -3.78 -7.96
C ARG A 117 -12.37 -2.39 -7.36
N LYS A 118 -12.53 -2.31 -6.04
CA LYS A 118 -12.65 -1.02 -5.35
C LYS A 118 -11.37 -0.19 -5.53
N CYS A 119 -10.19 -0.81 -5.44
CA CYS A 119 -8.92 -0.14 -5.70
C CYS A 119 -8.82 0.32 -7.17
N GLU A 120 -9.22 -0.51 -8.14
CA GLU A 120 -9.22 -0.16 -9.56
C GLU A 120 -10.14 1.05 -9.85
N ASP A 121 -11.34 1.06 -9.26
CA ASP A 121 -12.31 2.17 -9.39
C ASP A 121 -11.76 3.47 -8.77
N GLU A 122 -11.10 3.38 -7.60
CA GLU A 122 -10.47 4.54 -6.94
C GLU A 122 -9.28 5.09 -7.77
N CYS A 123 -8.47 4.23 -8.38
CA CYS A 123 -7.37 4.65 -9.26
C CYS A 123 -7.86 5.35 -10.54
N GLN A 124 -8.90 4.82 -11.18
CA GLN A 124 -9.49 5.44 -12.39
C GLN A 124 -10.06 6.83 -12.11
N HIS A 125 -10.53 7.09 -10.89
CA HIS A 125 -11.07 8.39 -10.52
C HIS A 125 -9.99 9.46 -10.29
N ILE A 126 -8.79 9.05 -9.84
CA ILE A 126 -7.64 9.93 -9.64
C ILE A 126 -7.03 10.34 -11.00
N ASP A 127 -6.89 9.40 -11.93
CA ASP A 127 -6.35 9.68 -13.27
C ASP A 127 -7.24 10.61 -14.11
N SER A 128 -8.55 10.64 -13.84
CA SER A 128 -9.48 11.56 -14.53
C SER A 128 -9.40 13.01 -14.05
N HIS A 129 -8.72 13.31 -12.93
CA HIS A 129 -8.56 14.69 -12.43
C HIS A 129 -7.19 15.30 -12.72
N GLY A 130 -6.32 14.60 -13.46
CA GLY A 130 -4.98 15.06 -13.81
C GLY A 130 -4.86 16.07 -14.96
N TYR A 131 -5.95 16.45 -15.65
CA TYR A 131 -5.91 17.47 -16.72
C TYR A 131 -7.23 18.24 -16.83
N SER A 132 -7.41 19.23 -15.96
CA SER A 132 -8.24 20.38 -16.29
C SER A 132 -7.35 21.61 -16.23
N GLY A 133 -6.78 21.95 -17.38
CA GLY A 133 -6.04 23.19 -17.55
C GLY A 133 -6.95 24.38 -17.19
N ASN A 134 -6.54 25.12 -16.17
CA ASN A 134 -6.85 26.54 -16.09
C ASN A 134 -5.60 27.29 -16.55
N GLN A 135 -5.56 27.57 -17.85
CA GLN A 135 -4.93 28.80 -18.30
C GLN A 135 -5.71 29.95 -17.68
N ASN A 136 -5.03 30.79 -16.91
CA ASN A 136 -5.21 32.23 -16.92
C ASN A 136 -3.90 32.85 -16.44
N ASP A 137 -3.28 33.58 -17.36
CA ASP A 137 -2.21 34.53 -17.11
C ASP A 137 -2.64 35.53 -16.03
N GLU A 138 -1.80 35.76 -15.02
CA GLU A 138 -1.63 37.07 -14.37
C GLU A 138 -0.43 37.01 -13.42
N ASP A 139 0.72 37.41 -13.98
CA ASP A 139 1.64 38.41 -13.42
C ASP A 139 1.78 38.43 -11.88
N SER A 140 2.69 37.61 -11.35
CA SER A 140 3.29 37.85 -10.02
C SER A 140 4.77 38.11 -10.20
N GLY A 141 5.07 39.38 -10.50
CA GLY A 141 6.41 39.90 -10.65
C GLY A 141 7.26 39.64 -9.41
N CYS A 142 8.46 39.10 -9.65
CA CYS A 142 9.57 39.16 -8.71
C CYS A 142 9.86 40.62 -8.38
N ASN A 143 9.37 41.11 -7.24
CA ASN A 143 9.76 42.40 -6.69
C ASN A 143 11.18 42.30 -6.10
N PHE A 144 12.18 42.34 -6.97
CA PHE A 144 13.53 42.80 -6.59
C PHE A 144 13.44 44.29 -6.24
N SER A 145 13.19 44.62 -4.98
CA SER A 145 13.38 45.98 -4.49
C SER A 145 14.88 46.24 -4.30
N ASN A 146 15.48 46.73 -5.39
CA ASN A 146 16.80 47.34 -5.38
C ASN A 146 16.67 48.74 -4.75
N LYS A 147 17.03 48.90 -3.47
CA LYS A 147 17.23 50.22 -2.85
C LYS A 147 18.72 50.53 -2.84
N ASN A 148 19.19 51.11 -3.94
CA ASN A 148 20.31 52.04 -3.90
C ASN A 148 19.76 53.41 -3.48
N GLU A 149 20.11 53.86 -2.29
CA GLU A 149 20.24 55.31 -2.03
C GLU A 149 21.67 55.59 -1.58
N ASN A 150 22.39 56.25 -2.49
CA ASN A 150 23.59 57.02 -2.26
C ASN A 150 23.44 57.92 -1.03
N LYS A 151 24.50 57.97 -0.21
CA LYS A 151 24.96 59.23 0.39
C LYS A 151 26.46 59.34 0.16
N ASP A 152 26.81 60.15 -0.83
CA ASP A 152 28.12 60.76 -0.97
C ASP A 152 28.28 61.92 0.04
N ASN A 153 29.54 62.08 0.48
CA ASN A 153 30.18 63.11 1.30
C ASN A 153 30.08 63.01 2.84
#